data_AF-A0A183ALN1-F1
#
_entry.id   AF-A0A183ALN1-F1
#
_cell.length_a   1.000
_cell.length_b   1.000
_cell.length_c   1.000
_cell.angle_alpha   90.00
_cell.angle_beta   90.00
_cell.angle_gamma   90.00
#
_symmetry.space_group_name_H-M   'P 1'
#
loop_
_entity.id
_entity.type
_entity.pdbx_description
1 polymer ?
#
loop_
_entity_poly.entity_id
_entity_poly.type
_entity_poly.pdbx_seq_one_letter_code
_entity_poly.pdbx_strand_id
1 'polypeptide(L)'
;MTDLTNLAKLWKYSQLGAVMLQESWLHNKIEDETVYLDGFANHRIDQPDGNRLYVAHAAISTQVTPKSSQMSREQQVYNRIRKGCEAAVRPLVNPDDTLVVQVKVKLQQLVGLDERTQVLTTLVFIEQSWQDDQLRWNETEYREVRTVRVPANYVWTPDTYVFNNADTSSSGFLKGLHVLVHNSGKVIWQVPMQMKTSCQVDIVMFPFDEQVCDIQMGSWIYMPDWVTYRFHGSLSRGAQIQSSYPEKIIALSACHDTKNSHEALDISSFWESSEWMLLGVELLHSSRSTTQLIAWKMGFGQRPENVVQPKSFNQTTQSDLVLRLHLKRRSFFYLWNIVIPCVMLTLLTITVFCTPVQSGEKITLGLSVFLAFSMFMVLIAEKVPPTSTGIPLIVVGVTKEYSGGKSNSVFVIRRTSFSNSRDPVLGHINARIGSVHRNRKRGVRFYNV
;
A
#
# COMPACT_ATOMS: atom_id res chain seq x y z
N MET A 1 -14.87 83.29 -30.50
CA MET A 1 -15.69 83.05 -31.71
C MET A 1 -14.76 82.52 -32.78
N THR A 2 -14.61 81.20 -32.79
CA THR A 2 -15.17 80.26 -33.79
C THR A 2 -14.30 80.21 -35.04
N ASP A 3 -13.50 79.16 -35.16
CA ASP A 3 -13.57 78.43 -36.43
C ASP A 3 -13.26 76.93 -36.28
N LEU A 4 -14.22 76.14 -36.73
CA LEU A 4 -14.43 74.71 -36.50
C LEU A 4 -13.87 73.88 -37.66
N THR A 5 -12.59 74.06 -38.00
CA THR A 5 -11.98 73.33 -39.14
C THR A 5 -10.70 72.56 -38.81
N ASN A 6 -10.18 72.67 -37.57
CA ASN A 6 -8.96 71.96 -37.14
C ASN A 6 -9.19 70.75 -36.22
N LEU A 7 -10.44 70.42 -35.87
CA LEU A 7 -10.77 69.20 -35.11
C LEU A 7 -10.96 67.95 -35.99
N ALA A 8 -11.13 68.10 -37.31
CA ALA A 8 -11.20 66.97 -38.24
C ALA A 8 -9.80 66.44 -38.66
N LYS A 9 -8.72 67.17 -38.37
CA LYS A 9 -7.34 66.75 -38.63
C LYS A 9 -6.70 65.95 -37.48
N LEU A 10 -7.27 66.00 -36.27
CA LEU A 10 -6.78 65.24 -35.11
C LEU A 10 -7.42 63.84 -34.96
N TRP A 11 -8.49 63.54 -35.71
CA TRP A 11 -9.10 62.20 -35.71
C TRP A 11 -8.55 61.25 -36.79
N LYS A 12 -7.73 61.75 -37.72
CA LYS A 12 -7.10 60.92 -38.77
C LYS A 12 -5.68 60.46 -38.42
N TYR A 13 -5.10 60.96 -37.33
CA TYR A 13 -3.80 60.54 -36.81
C TYR A 13 -3.88 59.46 -35.72
N SER A 14 -5.08 59.04 -35.27
CA SER A 14 -5.24 57.92 -34.33
C SER A 14 -5.26 56.53 -35.00
N GLN A 15 -5.32 56.47 -36.33
CA GLN A 15 -5.31 55.21 -37.10
C GLN A 15 -3.89 54.74 -37.49
N LEU A 16 -2.86 55.54 -37.26
CA LEU A 16 -1.45 55.15 -37.44
C LEU A 16 -0.79 54.65 -36.15
N GLY A 17 -1.47 54.76 -35.00
CA GLY A 17 -0.99 54.27 -33.69
C GLY A 17 -1.44 52.85 -33.32
N ALA A 18 -2.26 52.20 -34.14
CA ALA A 18 -2.85 50.89 -33.83
C ALA A 18 -2.17 49.68 -34.53
N VAL A 19 -1.02 49.89 -35.18
CA VAL A 19 -0.29 48.81 -35.89
C VAL A 19 0.92 48.27 -35.09
N MET A 20 1.29 48.90 -33.98
CA MET A 20 2.49 48.52 -33.19
C MET A 20 2.22 47.58 -31.99
N LEU A 21 1.04 46.96 -31.89
CA LEU A 21 0.75 45.93 -30.88
C LEU A 21 0.25 44.60 -31.46
N GLN A 22 0.39 44.41 -32.78
CA GLN A 22 -0.02 43.17 -33.46
C GLN A 22 1.15 42.41 -34.12
N GLU A 23 2.39 42.82 -33.86
CA GLU A 23 3.59 42.15 -34.38
C GLU A 23 4.03 40.93 -33.52
N SER A 24 3.65 40.85 -32.24
CA SER A 24 4.03 39.70 -31.39
C SER A 24 3.07 38.51 -31.48
N TRP A 25 1.83 38.74 -31.92
CA TRP A 25 0.82 37.67 -32.06
C TRP A 25 0.79 37.02 -33.45
N LEU A 26 1.41 37.67 -34.45
CA LEU A 26 1.43 37.18 -35.83
C LEU A 26 2.65 36.31 -36.16
N HIS A 27 3.77 36.46 -35.44
CA HIS A 27 5.00 35.74 -35.77
C HIS A 27 4.95 34.24 -35.47
N ASN A 28 4.02 33.78 -34.61
CA ASN A 28 3.86 32.36 -34.29
C ASN A 28 2.84 31.61 -35.16
N LYS A 29 2.28 32.25 -36.21
CA LYS A 29 1.22 31.63 -37.02
C LYS A 29 1.44 31.65 -38.54
N ILE A 30 2.58 32.19 -39.01
CA ILE A 30 2.89 32.32 -40.44
C ILE A 30 4.24 31.65 -40.73
N GLU A 31 4.36 30.35 -40.46
CA GLU A 31 5.50 29.56 -40.97
C GLU A 31 5.17 28.79 -42.25
N ASP A 32 3.91 28.79 -42.73
CA ASP A 32 3.50 27.89 -43.82
C ASP A 32 2.38 28.45 -44.72
N GLU A 33 2.50 29.69 -45.21
CA GLU A 33 1.60 30.21 -46.26
C GLU A 33 2.39 30.62 -47.51
N THR A 34 2.20 29.89 -48.62
CA THR A 34 2.63 30.32 -49.96
C THR A 34 1.64 31.35 -50.49
N VAL A 35 2.07 32.61 -50.55
CA VAL A 35 1.28 33.73 -51.10
C VAL A 35 1.41 33.74 -52.62
N TYR A 36 0.31 33.58 -53.35
CA TYR A 36 0.24 33.85 -54.78
C TYR A 36 -0.30 35.27 -54.99
N LEU A 37 0.43 36.08 -55.75
CA LEU A 37 -0.01 37.40 -56.19
C LEU A 37 -0.84 37.24 -57.46
N ASP A 38 -2.12 37.59 -57.40
CA ASP A 38 -3.00 37.55 -58.57
C ASP A 38 -3.33 38.97 -59.04
N GLY A 39 -2.93 39.29 -60.28
CA GLY A 39 -3.38 40.44 -61.07
C GLY A 39 -3.01 41.86 -60.59
N PHE A 40 -2.22 42.56 -61.40
CA PHE A 40 -2.00 44.01 -61.24
C PHE A 40 -3.14 44.81 -61.92
N ALA A 41 -3.93 45.53 -61.13
CA ALA A 41 -4.82 46.56 -61.66
C ALA A 41 -4.13 47.93 -61.61
N ASN A 42 -3.75 48.46 -62.78
CA ASN A 42 -3.10 49.76 -62.90
C ASN A 42 -4.16 50.86 -63.08
N HIS A 43 -4.26 51.80 -62.14
CA HIS A 43 -5.05 53.01 -62.34
C HIS A 43 -4.14 54.18 -62.74
N ARG A 44 -4.50 54.85 -63.84
CA ARG A 44 -3.80 56.04 -64.36
C ARG A 44 -4.39 57.29 -63.72
N ILE A 45 -3.54 58.12 -63.10
CA ILE A 45 -3.91 59.45 -62.62
C ILE A 45 -2.90 60.44 -63.19
N ASP A 46 -3.36 61.34 -64.05
CA ASP A 46 -2.53 62.39 -64.65
C ASP A 46 -2.55 63.64 -63.75
N GLN A 47 -1.35 64.14 -63.39
CA GLN A 47 -1.20 65.40 -62.65
C GLN A 47 -1.08 66.59 -63.62
N PRO A 48 -1.45 67.82 -63.19
CA PRO A 48 -1.52 68.99 -64.07
C PRO A 48 -0.18 69.45 -64.66
N ASP A 49 0.95 69.00 -64.10
CA ASP A 49 2.30 69.45 -64.49
C ASP A 49 3.03 68.46 -65.43
N GLY A 50 2.31 67.53 -66.05
CA GLY A 50 2.84 66.68 -67.13
C GLY A 50 3.71 65.49 -66.69
N ASN A 51 3.96 65.31 -65.39
CA ASN A 51 4.60 64.09 -64.86
C ASN A 51 3.57 62.99 -64.58
N ARG A 52 3.92 61.76 -64.97
CA ARG A 52 3.06 60.56 -64.86
C ARG A 52 3.42 59.77 -63.60
N LEU A 53 2.44 59.46 -62.77
CA LEU A 53 2.60 58.65 -61.57
C LEU A 53 1.76 57.38 -61.69
N TYR A 54 2.40 56.21 -61.67
CA TYR A 54 1.73 54.92 -61.71
C TYR A 54 1.56 54.39 -60.29
N VAL A 55 0.33 54.25 -59.83
CA VAL A 55 0.03 53.63 -58.52
C VAL A 55 -0.51 52.22 -58.79
N ALA A 56 0.29 51.21 -58.44
CA ALA A 56 -0.14 49.82 -58.48
C ALA A 56 -0.77 49.47 -57.12
N HIS A 57 -2.06 49.17 -57.10
CA HIS A 57 -2.69 48.55 -55.94
C HIS A 57 -2.57 47.03 -56.07
N ALA A 58 -1.74 46.41 -55.23
CA ALA A 58 -1.75 44.96 -55.08
C ALA A 58 -2.94 44.58 -54.17
N ALA A 59 -3.97 43.98 -54.73
CA ALA A 59 -5.04 43.37 -53.94
C ALA A 59 -4.57 42.00 -53.47
N ILE A 60 -4.22 41.88 -52.19
CA ILE A 60 -3.89 40.58 -51.58
C ILE A 60 -5.22 39.88 -51.26
N SER A 61 -5.64 38.98 -52.14
CA SER A 61 -6.72 38.03 -51.85
C SER A 61 -6.14 36.85 -51.07
N THR A 62 -6.29 36.84 -49.74
CA THR A 62 -5.98 35.66 -48.92
C THR A 62 -7.07 34.61 -49.12
N GLN A 63 -6.87 33.70 -50.09
CA GLN A 63 -7.61 32.43 -50.05
C GLN A 63 -6.98 31.56 -48.97
N VAL A 64 -7.58 31.56 -47.78
CA VAL A 64 -7.29 30.56 -46.75
C VAL A 64 -7.85 29.23 -47.27
N THR A 65 -7.06 28.48 -48.03
CA THR A 65 -7.34 27.07 -48.24
C THR A 65 -7.13 26.39 -46.88
N PRO A 66 -8.15 25.75 -46.28
CA PRO A 66 -7.92 25.02 -45.04
C PRO A 66 -6.91 23.93 -45.36
N LYS A 67 -5.71 24.02 -44.77
CA LYS A 67 -4.80 22.88 -44.66
C LYS A 67 -5.68 21.74 -44.13
N SER A 68 -5.95 20.73 -44.94
CA SER A 68 -6.55 19.50 -44.44
C SER A 68 -5.54 18.99 -43.41
N SER A 69 -5.78 19.28 -42.13
CA SER A 69 -5.05 18.66 -41.05
C SER A 69 -5.34 17.18 -41.20
N GLN A 70 -4.40 16.46 -41.80
CA GLN A 70 -4.57 15.04 -42.05
C GLN A 70 -4.48 14.39 -40.67
N MET A 71 -5.64 14.29 -40.02
CA MET A 71 -5.76 13.79 -38.66
C MET A 71 -5.19 12.39 -38.60
N SER A 72 -4.29 12.11 -37.65
CA SER A 72 -3.66 10.80 -37.52
C SER A 72 -4.73 9.72 -37.39
N ARG A 73 -4.48 8.53 -37.94
CA ARG A 73 -5.47 7.43 -37.90
C ARG A 73 -5.77 6.97 -36.48
N GLU A 74 -4.77 7.04 -35.59
CA GLU A 74 -4.97 6.86 -34.15
C GLU A 74 -5.94 7.91 -33.58
N GLN A 75 -5.82 9.17 -33.99
CA GLN A 75 -6.75 10.24 -33.59
C GLN A 75 -8.16 10.03 -34.17
N GLN A 76 -8.30 9.39 -35.33
CA GLN A 76 -9.60 8.99 -35.90
C GLN A 76 -10.26 7.91 -35.05
N VAL A 77 -9.52 6.86 -34.67
CA VAL A 77 -10.01 5.80 -33.77
C VAL A 77 -10.36 6.38 -32.40
N TYR A 78 -9.48 7.21 -31.84
CA TYR A 78 -9.71 7.91 -30.57
C TYR A 78 -11.01 8.74 -30.59
N ASN A 79 -11.21 9.53 -31.65
CA ASN A 79 -12.42 10.34 -31.79
C ASN A 79 -13.69 9.51 -31.99
N ARG A 80 -13.58 8.32 -32.61
CA ARG A 80 -14.69 7.36 -32.72
C ARG A 80 -15.08 6.83 -31.35
N ILE A 81 -14.10 6.35 -30.56
CA ILE A 81 -14.31 5.84 -29.20
C ILE A 81 -14.96 6.91 -28.32
N ARG A 82 -14.41 8.14 -28.34
CA ARG A 82 -14.91 9.26 -27.53
C ARG A 82 -16.36 9.64 -27.84
N LYS A 83 -16.83 9.50 -29.08
CA LYS A 83 -18.18 9.91 -29.49
C LYS A 83 -19.22 8.78 -29.36
N GLY A 84 -18.78 7.53 -29.40
CA GLY A 84 -19.66 6.37 -29.47
C GLY A 84 -19.93 5.65 -28.15
N CYS A 85 -19.18 5.95 -27.09
CA CYS A 85 -19.22 5.18 -25.85
C CYS A 85 -19.84 5.95 -24.68
N GLU A 86 -20.82 5.33 -24.01
CA GLU A 86 -21.33 5.78 -22.73
C GLU A 86 -20.58 5.05 -21.61
N ALA A 87 -19.64 5.75 -20.95
CA ALA A 87 -18.76 5.16 -19.95
C ALA A 87 -19.50 4.69 -18.68
N ALA A 88 -20.75 5.12 -18.47
CA ALA A 88 -21.54 4.70 -17.32
C ALA A 88 -22.16 3.29 -17.45
N VAL A 89 -22.24 2.74 -18.66
CA VAL A 89 -22.98 1.49 -18.94
C VAL A 89 -22.01 0.32 -19.17
N ARG A 90 -22.35 -0.86 -18.66
CA ARG A 90 -21.55 -2.09 -18.86
C ARG A 90 -21.45 -2.42 -20.37
N PRO A 91 -20.27 -2.82 -20.88
CA PRO A 91 -20.05 -3.04 -22.31
C PRO A 91 -20.49 -4.44 -22.77
N LEU A 92 -21.78 -4.73 -22.67
CA LEU A 92 -22.38 -5.99 -23.09
C LEU A 92 -23.44 -5.77 -24.16
N VAL A 93 -23.55 -6.71 -25.09
CA VAL A 93 -24.63 -6.71 -26.10
C VAL A 93 -25.94 -7.16 -25.45
N ASN A 94 -25.90 -8.24 -24.67
CA ASN A 94 -27.05 -8.70 -23.90
C ASN A 94 -26.91 -8.29 -22.42
N PRO A 95 -27.96 -7.73 -21.79
CA PRO A 95 -27.92 -7.34 -20.38
C PRO A 95 -27.74 -8.49 -19.39
N ASP A 96 -28.17 -9.69 -19.78
CA ASP A 96 -28.16 -10.92 -18.96
C ASP A 96 -26.78 -11.59 -18.92
N ASP A 97 -25.87 -11.20 -19.83
CA ASP A 97 -24.53 -11.75 -19.85
C ASP A 97 -23.70 -11.22 -18.66
N THR A 98 -22.84 -12.08 -18.12
CA THR A 98 -21.93 -11.72 -17.03
C THR A 98 -20.65 -11.12 -17.61
N LEU A 99 -20.28 -9.92 -17.20
CA LEU A 99 -18.99 -9.34 -17.59
C LEU A 99 -17.85 -9.94 -16.76
N VAL A 100 -16.83 -10.50 -17.41
CA VAL A 100 -15.67 -11.08 -16.71
C VAL A 100 -14.53 -10.07 -16.69
N VAL A 101 -14.11 -9.66 -15.50
CA VAL A 101 -12.92 -8.83 -15.27
C VAL A 101 -11.78 -9.75 -14.85
N GLN A 102 -10.76 -9.86 -15.70
CA GLN A 102 -9.55 -10.61 -15.42
C GLN A 102 -8.54 -9.70 -14.71
N VAL A 103 -8.10 -10.12 -13.53
CA VAL A 103 -7.13 -9.39 -12.72
C VAL A 103 -5.80 -10.12 -12.72
N LYS A 104 -4.75 -9.37 -13.00
CA LYS A 104 -3.36 -9.77 -12.82
C LYS A 104 -2.72 -8.82 -11.81
N VAL A 105 -2.04 -9.40 -10.84
CA VAL A 105 -1.37 -8.67 -9.77
C VAL A 105 0.12 -8.77 -9.98
N LYS A 106 0.81 -7.63 -9.91
CA LYS A 106 2.27 -7.58 -9.83
C LYS A 106 2.68 -7.04 -8.48
N LEU A 107 3.31 -7.87 -7.66
CA LEU A 107 3.82 -7.44 -6.37
C LEU A 107 5.22 -6.85 -6.57
N GLN A 108 5.35 -5.54 -6.38
CA GLN A 108 6.61 -4.84 -6.58
C GLN A 108 7.43 -4.79 -5.28
N GLN A 109 6.79 -4.42 -4.18
CA GLN A 109 7.49 -4.29 -2.89
C GLN A 109 6.55 -4.52 -1.72
N LEU A 110 7.08 -5.20 -0.69
CA LEU A 110 6.53 -5.16 0.65
C LEU A 110 7.14 -3.97 1.40
N VAL A 111 6.36 -2.90 1.60
CA VAL A 111 6.87 -1.69 2.28
C VAL A 111 7.07 -1.98 3.76
N GLY A 112 6.07 -2.60 4.40
CA GLY A 112 6.13 -3.02 5.79
C GLY A 112 4.77 -3.38 6.36
N LEU A 113 4.79 -3.95 7.56
CA LEU A 113 3.62 -4.26 8.37
C LEU A 113 3.74 -3.49 9.68
N ASP A 114 2.83 -2.55 9.93
CA ASP A 114 2.74 -1.85 11.21
C ASP A 114 1.86 -2.69 12.15
N GLU A 115 2.48 -3.27 13.17
CA GLU A 115 1.80 -4.17 14.11
C GLU A 115 0.97 -3.40 15.15
N ARG A 116 1.28 -2.12 15.37
CA ARG A 116 0.51 -1.26 16.28
C ARG A 116 -0.80 -0.85 15.64
N THR A 117 -0.76 -0.45 14.37
CA THR A 117 -1.98 -0.07 13.63
C THR A 117 -2.64 -1.24 12.92
N GLN A 118 -1.98 -2.40 12.88
CA GLN A 118 -2.45 -3.61 12.19
C GLN A 118 -2.67 -3.35 10.68
N VAL A 119 -1.72 -2.63 10.07
CA VAL A 119 -1.80 -2.22 8.66
C VAL A 119 -0.59 -2.75 7.87
N LEU A 120 -0.88 -3.56 6.87
CA LEU A 120 0.06 -3.99 5.86
C LEU A 120 0.12 -2.96 4.72
N THR A 121 1.32 -2.50 4.38
CA THR A 121 1.57 -1.60 3.25
C THR A 121 2.33 -2.32 2.14
N THR A 122 1.76 -2.37 0.94
CA THR A 122 2.37 -3.00 -0.24
C THR A 122 2.35 -2.04 -1.44
N LEU A 123 3.35 -2.16 -2.30
CA LEU A 123 3.37 -1.52 -3.61
C LEU A 123 3.05 -2.59 -4.66
N VAL A 124 1.93 -2.42 -5.35
CA VAL A 124 1.45 -3.37 -6.35
C VAL A 124 1.05 -2.66 -7.63
N PHE A 125 1.16 -3.36 -8.76
CA PHE A 125 0.42 -3.00 -9.96
C PHE A 125 -0.76 -3.95 -10.11
N ILE A 126 -1.94 -3.38 -10.25
CA ILE A 126 -3.14 -4.14 -10.58
C ILE A 126 -3.42 -3.91 -12.06
N GLU A 127 -3.33 -4.96 -12.85
CA GLU A 127 -3.72 -5.00 -14.25
C GLU A 127 -5.10 -5.65 -14.36
N GLN A 128 -6.08 -4.88 -14.78
CA GLN A 128 -7.44 -5.34 -15.02
C GLN A 128 -7.66 -5.42 -16.53
N SER A 129 -8.24 -6.51 -17.00
CA SER A 129 -8.60 -6.65 -18.39
C SER A 129 -10.01 -7.21 -18.55
N TRP A 130 -10.76 -6.60 -19.47
CA TRP A 130 -12.11 -7.01 -19.81
C TRP A 130 -12.30 -6.90 -21.32
N GLN A 131 -13.36 -7.54 -21.81
CA GLN A 131 -13.74 -7.50 -23.21
C GLN A 131 -14.86 -6.48 -23.37
N ASP A 132 -14.68 -5.55 -24.31
CA ASP A 132 -15.67 -4.55 -24.71
C ASP A 132 -15.91 -4.65 -26.22
N ASP A 133 -17.06 -5.17 -26.60
CA ASP A 133 -17.39 -5.42 -28.00
C ASP A 133 -17.72 -4.14 -28.78
N GLN A 134 -18.09 -3.05 -28.08
CA GLN A 134 -18.38 -1.76 -28.71
C GLN A 134 -17.10 -1.05 -29.16
N LEU A 135 -15.97 -1.36 -28.52
CA LEU A 135 -14.66 -0.80 -28.81
C LEU A 135 -13.91 -1.53 -29.93
N ARG A 136 -14.55 -2.45 -30.67
CA ARG A 136 -13.91 -3.16 -31.78
C ARG A 136 -13.75 -2.27 -33.01
N TRP A 137 -12.61 -2.39 -33.69
CA TRP A 137 -12.39 -1.83 -35.03
C TRP A 137 -11.55 -2.77 -35.87
N ASN A 138 -11.68 -2.66 -37.19
CA ASN A 138 -10.91 -3.47 -38.11
C ASN A 138 -9.52 -2.86 -38.35
N GLU A 139 -8.46 -3.65 -38.28
CA GLU A 139 -7.07 -3.21 -38.52
C GLU A 139 -6.92 -2.63 -39.93
N THR A 140 -7.59 -3.24 -40.91
CA THR A 140 -7.45 -2.87 -42.33
C THR A 140 -8.04 -1.49 -42.64
N GLU A 141 -9.01 -1.03 -41.86
CA GLU A 141 -9.64 0.28 -42.03
C GLU A 141 -8.73 1.43 -41.56
N TYR A 142 -7.85 1.15 -40.59
CA TYR A 142 -7.03 2.16 -39.90
C TYR A 142 -5.51 1.94 -40.09
N ARG A 143 -5.06 1.29 -41.16
CA ARG A 143 -3.64 0.97 -41.42
C ARG A 143 -2.96 0.24 -40.25
N GLU A 144 -3.59 -0.83 -39.76
CA GLU A 144 -3.00 -1.74 -38.76
C GLU A 144 -2.76 -1.11 -37.37
N VAL A 145 -3.50 -0.04 -37.02
CA VAL A 145 -3.51 0.43 -35.62
C VAL A 145 -4.15 -0.65 -34.75
N ARG A 146 -3.33 -1.32 -33.93
CA ARG A 146 -3.76 -2.41 -33.03
C ARG A 146 -4.15 -1.94 -31.65
N THR A 147 -3.54 -0.87 -31.16
CA THR A 147 -3.70 -0.39 -29.79
C THR A 147 -3.79 1.12 -29.76
N VAL A 148 -4.73 1.65 -28.97
CA VAL A 148 -4.88 3.08 -28.73
C VAL A 148 -4.97 3.35 -27.24
N ARG A 149 -4.27 4.39 -26.77
CA ARG A 149 -4.39 4.88 -25.39
C ARG A 149 -5.55 5.86 -25.29
N VAL A 150 -6.49 5.59 -24.40
CA VAL A 150 -7.69 6.41 -24.19
C VAL A 150 -7.78 6.81 -22.72
N PRO A 151 -8.17 8.04 -22.38
CA PRO A 151 -8.54 8.40 -21.02
C PRO A 151 -9.62 7.48 -20.43
N ALA A 152 -9.46 7.09 -19.17
CA ALA A 152 -10.35 6.12 -18.51
C ALA A 152 -11.80 6.62 -18.32
N ASN A 153 -12.05 7.92 -18.44
CA ASN A 153 -13.37 8.52 -18.32
C ASN A 153 -14.25 8.38 -19.58
N TYR A 154 -13.69 7.98 -20.71
CA TYR A 154 -14.45 7.75 -21.95
C TYR A 154 -14.82 6.28 -22.18
N VAL A 155 -14.38 5.39 -21.31
CA VAL A 155 -14.63 3.94 -21.40
C VAL A 155 -15.18 3.48 -20.06
N TRP A 156 -16.08 2.49 -20.08
CA TRP A 156 -16.53 1.87 -18.85
C TRP A 156 -15.34 1.28 -18.10
N THR A 157 -15.23 1.57 -16.80
CA THR A 157 -14.19 0.99 -15.94
C THR A 157 -14.82 0.24 -14.78
N PRO A 158 -14.27 -0.91 -14.40
CA PRO A 158 -14.76 -1.69 -13.27
C PRO A 158 -14.60 -0.92 -11.95
N ASP A 159 -15.56 -1.09 -11.05
CA ASP A 159 -15.63 -0.45 -9.73
C ASP A 159 -14.86 -1.23 -8.66
N THR A 160 -13.62 -1.59 -9.00
CA THR A 160 -12.73 -2.38 -8.15
C THR A 160 -12.47 -1.64 -6.84
N TYR A 161 -12.75 -2.32 -5.73
CA TYR A 161 -12.57 -1.81 -4.38
C TYR A 161 -11.82 -2.83 -3.53
N VAL A 162 -11.09 -2.34 -2.54
CA VAL A 162 -10.33 -3.15 -1.58
C VAL A 162 -11.10 -3.17 -0.27
N PHE A 163 -11.76 -4.27 0.04
CA PHE A 163 -12.71 -4.35 1.16
C PHE A 163 -12.07 -4.16 2.52
N ASN A 164 -10.83 -4.63 2.68
CA ASN A 164 -10.06 -4.44 3.91
C ASN A 164 -9.09 -3.25 3.82
N ASN A 165 -9.43 -2.22 3.05
CA ASN A 165 -8.66 -0.98 2.98
C ASN A 165 -8.55 -0.33 4.37
N ALA A 166 -7.32 -0.01 4.78
CA ALA A 166 -7.02 0.72 6.02
C ALA A 166 -6.54 2.15 5.76
N ASP A 167 -6.45 2.58 4.50
CA ASP A 167 -6.07 3.94 4.15
C ASP A 167 -7.27 4.89 4.29
N THR A 168 -7.10 5.95 5.08
CA THR A 168 -8.12 6.99 5.25
C THR A 168 -8.05 8.08 4.17
N SER A 169 -6.92 8.18 3.44
CA SER A 169 -6.72 9.19 2.40
C SER A 169 -7.24 8.79 1.02
N SER A 170 -7.41 7.51 0.76
CA SER A 170 -7.87 6.99 -0.53
C SER A 170 -9.10 6.11 -0.36
N SER A 171 -9.96 6.09 -1.38
CA SER A 171 -11.13 5.22 -1.44
C SER A 171 -10.78 3.76 -1.74
N GLY A 172 -9.60 3.28 -1.34
CA GLY A 172 -9.16 1.89 -1.50
C GLY A 172 -8.62 1.49 -2.88
N PHE A 173 -8.96 2.19 -3.97
CA PHE A 173 -8.42 1.90 -5.31
C PHE A 173 -8.20 3.18 -6.13
N LEU A 174 -6.99 3.36 -6.68
CA LEU A 174 -6.67 4.51 -7.53
C LEU A 174 -7.25 4.30 -8.94
N LYS A 175 -8.05 5.26 -9.42
CA LYS A 175 -8.48 5.26 -10.83
C LYS A 175 -7.34 5.77 -11.71
N GLY A 176 -6.75 4.89 -12.50
CA GLY A 176 -5.73 5.27 -13.50
C GLY A 176 -6.30 6.22 -14.55
N LEU A 177 -5.47 7.17 -15.02
CA LEU A 177 -5.90 8.21 -15.96
C LEU A 177 -6.22 7.69 -17.36
N HIS A 178 -5.57 6.60 -17.77
CA HIS A 178 -5.71 6.06 -19.11
C HIS A 178 -5.80 4.54 -19.12
N VAL A 179 -6.48 4.02 -20.14
CA VAL A 179 -6.60 2.61 -20.49
C VAL A 179 -5.96 2.38 -21.86
N LEU A 180 -5.51 1.14 -22.08
CA LEU A 180 -5.07 0.67 -23.39
C LEU A 180 -6.21 -0.15 -24.00
N VAL A 181 -6.68 0.25 -25.17
CA VAL A 181 -7.73 -0.46 -25.90
C VAL A 181 -7.09 -1.14 -27.10
N HIS A 182 -7.31 -2.45 -27.24
CA HIS A 182 -6.93 -3.22 -28.40
C HIS A 182 -8.05 -3.24 -29.45
N ASN A 183 -7.70 -3.39 -30.71
CA ASN A 183 -8.63 -3.50 -31.84
C ASN A 183 -9.65 -4.64 -31.71
N SER A 184 -9.28 -5.72 -31.00
CA SER A 184 -10.16 -6.84 -30.66
C SER A 184 -11.25 -6.48 -29.65
N GLY A 185 -11.24 -5.26 -29.09
CA GLY A 185 -12.13 -4.84 -28.01
C GLY A 185 -11.62 -5.22 -26.62
N LYS A 186 -10.44 -5.85 -26.51
CA LYS A 186 -9.82 -6.10 -25.21
C LYS A 186 -9.30 -4.79 -24.63
N VAL A 187 -9.76 -4.43 -23.44
CA VAL A 187 -9.28 -3.26 -22.71
C VAL A 187 -8.36 -3.73 -21.59
N ILE A 188 -7.23 -3.04 -21.43
CA ILE A 188 -6.25 -3.29 -20.37
C ILE A 188 -6.08 -2.00 -19.57
N TRP A 189 -6.28 -2.09 -18.26
CA TRP A 189 -6.14 -1.00 -17.32
C TRP A 189 -5.18 -1.39 -16.21
N GLN A 190 -3.95 -0.89 -16.29
CA GLN A 190 -2.91 -1.16 -15.32
C GLN A 190 -2.67 0.08 -14.47
N VAL A 191 -2.77 -0.07 -13.14
CA VAL A 191 -2.58 1.02 -12.19
C VAL A 191 -1.55 0.62 -11.13
N PRO A 192 -0.43 1.37 -10.98
CA PRO A 192 0.41 1.27 -9.80
C PRO A 192 -0.29 1.90 -8.60
N MET A 193 -0.29 1.20 -7.46
CA MET A 193 -0.80 1.77 -6.22
C MET A 193 -0.06 1.25 -5.00
N GLN A 194 0.04 2.13 -4.01
CA GLN A 194 0.38 1.76 -2.65
C GLN A 194 -0.91 1.34 -1.94
N MET A 195 -1.05 0.05 -1.64
CA MET A 195 -2.21 -0.47 -0.92
C MET A 195 -1.89 -0.54 0.57
N LYS A 196 -2.79 0.00 1.40
CA LYS A 196 -2.78 -0.22 2.84
C LYS A 196 -3.97 -1.07 3.21
N THR A 197 -3.71 -2.25 3.74
CA THR A 197 -4.76 -3.23 4.08
C THR A 197 -4.69 -3.60 5.55
N SER A 198 -5.85 -3.78 6.16
CA SER A 198 -5.94 -4.27 7.53
C SER A 198 -5.50 -5.73 7.58
N CYS A 199 -4.59 -6.05 8.49
CA CYS A 199 -4.07 -7.38 8.72
C CYS A 199 -3.99 -7.67 10.22
N GLN A 200 -4.61 -8.76 10.65
CA GLN A 200 -4.57 -9.20 12.04
C GLN A 200 -3.22 -9.86 12.33
N VAL A 201 -2.42 -9.21 13.18
CA VAL A 201 -1.06 -9.65 13.53
C VAL A 201 -1.08 -10.46 14.83
N ASP A 202 -0.36 -11.57 14.87
CA ASP A 202 -0.10 -12.36 16.09
C ASP A 202 1.34 -12.16 16.58
N ILE A 203 1.49 -11.55 17.76
CA ILE A 203 2.81 -11.18 18.31
C ILE A 203 3.34 -12.15 19.38
N VAL A 204 2.67 -13.29 19.62
CA VAL A 204 3.07 -14.22 20.69
C VAL A 204 4.52 -14.68 20.52
N MET A 205 4.92 -15.02 19.30
CA MET A 205 6.26 -15.53 18.96
C MET A 205 7.28 -14.44 18.61
N PHE A 206 6.95 -13.16 18.80
CA PHE A 206 7.85 -12.05 18.49
C PHE A 206 9.24 -12.22 19.17
N PRO A 207 10.36 -12.01 18.44
CA PRO A 207 10.50 -11.53 17.05
C PRO A 207 10.62 -12.64 15.99
N PHE A 208 10.29 -13.89 16.31
CA PHE A 208 10.34 -15.05 15.40
C PHE A 208 8.97 -15.39 14.81
N ASP A 209 8.12 -14.38 14.71
CA ASP A 209 6.73 -14.47 14.28
C ASP A 209 6.60 -14.64 12.75
N GLU A 210 5.54 -15.35 12.37
CA GLU A 210 5.07 -15.49 11.00
C GLU A 210 3.66 -14.91 10.93
N GLN A 211 3.37 -14.15 9.87
CA GLN A 211 2.14 -13.40 9.72
C GLN A 211 1.45 -13.78 8.41
N VAL A 212 0.13 -13.84 8.43
CA VAL A 212 -0.70 -14.12 7.26
C VAL A 212 -1.60 -12.92 7.03
N CYS A 213 -1.36 -12.20 5.94
CA CYS A 213 -2.12 -11.00 5.60
C CYS A 213 -2.85 -11.17 4.27
N ASP A 214 -4.13 -10.86 4.26
CA ASP A 214 -4.98 -10.95 3.07
C ASP A 214 -5.18 -9.55 2.46
N ILE A 215 -5.16 -9.45 1.13
CA ILE A 215 -5.63 -8.29 0.37
C ILE A 215 -6.89 -8.73 -0.36
N GLN A 216 -8.03 -8.14 0.01
CA GLN A 216 -9.35 -8.56 -0.46
C GLN A 216 -9.91 -7.51 -1.41
N MET A 217 -10.13 -7.87 -2.68
CA MET A 217 -10.62 -6.94 -3.71
C MET A 217 -11.75 -7.53 -4.54
N GLY A 218 -12.64 -6.68 -5.03
CA GLY A 218 -13.76 -7.10 -5.88
C GLY A 218 -14.57 -5.89 -6.35
N SER A 219 -15.75 -6.15 -6.92
CA SER A 219 -16.69 -5.09 -7.27
C SER A 219 -17.33 -4.51 -6.02
N TRP A 220 -17.42 -3.18 -5.93
CA TRP A 220 -18.12 -2.51 -4.83
C TRP A 220 -19.65 -2.66 -4.93
N ILE A 221 -20.22 -2.51 -6.13
CA ILE A 221 -21.66 -2.39 -6.37
C ILE A 221 -22.21 -3.61 -7.10
N TYR A 222 -21.48 -4.15 -8.08
CA TYR A 222 -21.98 -5.23 -8.91
C TYR A 222 -21.93 -6.58 -8.20
N MET A 223 -22.99 -7.36 -8.43
CA MET A 223 -23.10 -8.74 -8.00
C MET A 223 -22.33 -9.67 -8.95
N PRO A 224 -21.98 -10.90 -8.54
CA PRO A 224 -21.26 -11.87 -9.35
C PRO A 224 -21.97 -12.23 -10.66
N ASP A 225 -23.31 -12.18 -10.68
CA ASP A 225 -24.13 -12.41 -11.87
C ASP A 225 -23.99 -11.29 -12.90
N TRP A 226 -23.56 -10.09 -12.49
CA TRP A 226 -23.42 -8.92 -13.37
C TRP A 226 -21.98 -8.73 -13.79
N VAL A 227 -21.06 -8.75 -12.81
CA VAL A 227 -19.63 -8.59 -13.01
C VAL A 227 -18.90 -9.60 -12.13
N THR A 228 -18.14 -10.50 -12.75
CA THR A 228 -17.35 -11.51 -12.06
C THR A 228 -15.87 -11.22 -12.19
N TYR A 229 -15.18 -11.18 -11.05
CA TYR A 229 -13.74 -10.99 -10.98
C TYR A 229 -13.04 -12.35 -10.98
N ARG A 230 -12.03 -12.50 -11.84
CA ARG A 230 -11.22 -13.72 -11.93
C ARG A 230 -9.75 -13.39 -12.04
N PHE A 231 -8.91 -14.20 -11.41
CA PHE A 231 -7.47 -14.12 -11.68
C PHE A 231 -7.17 -14.57 -13.11
N HIS A 232 -6.28 -13.87 -13.80
CA HIS A 232 -5.89 -14.19 -15.18
C HIS A 232 -5.34 -15.62 -15.27
N GLY A 233 -5.83 -16.43 -16.22
CA GLY A 233 -5.44 -17.84 -16.36
C GLY A 233 -6.23 -18.84 -15.47
N SER A 234 -7.05 -18.40 -14.51
CA SER A 234 -7.88 -19.34 -13.73
C SER A 234 -9.04 -19.88 -14.57
N LEU A 235 -9.05 -21.19 -14.87
CA LEU A 235 -10.16 -21.86 -15.56
C LEU A 235 -11.24 -22.24 -14.54
N SER A 236 -12.47 -21.76 -14.77
CA SER A 236 -13.63 -22.03 -13.92
C SER A 236 -14.09 -23.49 -14.02
N ARG A 237 -13.54 -24.39 -13.20
CA ARG A 237 -14.21 -25.64 -12.80
C ARG A 237 -14.11 -25.78 -11.29
N GLY A 238 -15.26 -25.87 -10.64
CA GLY A 238 -15.38 -25.95 -9.18
C GLY A 238 -14.58 -27.10 -8.61
N ALA A 239 -13.56 -26.79 -7.83
CA ALA A 239 -12.88 -27.72 -6.96
C ALA A 239 -13.24 -27.34 -5.52
N GLN A 240 -14.04 -28.18 -4.87
CA GLN A 240 -14.21 -28.15 -3.43
C GLN A 240 -12.90 -28.62 -2.79
N ILE A 241 -12.37 -27.85 -1.82
CA ILE A 241 -11.25 -28.26 -0.99
C ILE A 241 -11.76 -28.46 0.43
N GLN A 242 -11.74 -29.72 0.88
CA GLN A 242 -11.96 -30.14 2.24
C GLN A 242 -10.68 -29.88 3.05
N SER A 243 -10.81 -29.15 4.15
CA SER A 243 -9.74 -28.76 5.07
C SER A 243 -9.04 -29.94 5.75
N SER A 244 -7.70 -29.91 5.81
CA SER A 244 -6.91 -30.54 6.88
C SER A 244 -5.50 -29.91 6.96
N TYR A 245 -5.20 -29.26 8.08
CA TYR A 245 -3.87 -28.72 8.49
C TYR A 245 -3.07 -29.80 9.27
N PRO A 246 -1.77 -29.61 9.61
CA PRO A 246 -0.65 -29.16 8.76
C PRO A 246 0.63 -29.98 8.97
N GLU A 247 1.49 -30.11 7.96
CA GLU A 247 2.93 -30.23 8.20
C GLU A 247 3.73 -29.85 6.95
N LYS A 248 4.75 -29.00 7.15
CA LYS A 248 5.78 -28.50 6.21
C LYS A 248 5.34 -27.54 5.10
N ILE A 249 5.69 -26.27 5.35
CA ILE A 249 5.91 -25.21 4.37
C ILE A 249 6.93 -25.70 3.34
N ILE A 250 6.47 -26.03 2.13
CA ILE A 250 7.30 -26.20 0.95
C ILE A 250 6.75 -25.27 -0.12
N ALA A 251 7.65 -24.41 -0.60
CA ALA A 251 7.55 -23.60 -1.80
C ALA A 251 6.87 -24.37 -2.96
N LEU A 252 6.02 -23.67 -3.73
CA LEU A 252 5.70 -24.01 -5.13
C LEU A 252 5.72 -25.51 -5.46
N SER A 253 4.94 -26.33 -4.74
CA SER A 253 4.73 -27.73 -5.10
C SER A 253 3.46 -28.30 -4.49
N ALA A 254 2.33 -27.94 -5.09
CA ALA A 254 1.21 -28.87 -5.22
C ALA A 254 0.97 -29.05 -6.72
N CYS A 255 1.53 -30.11 -7.29
CA CYS A 255 1.21 -30.56 -8.63
C CYS A 255 -0.18 -31.23 -8.62
N HIS A 256 -1.22 -30.44 -8.88
CA HIS A 256 -2.23 -30.74 -9.89
C HIS A 256 -3.03 -29.44 -10.12
N ASP A 257 -2.87 -28.86 -11.33
CA ASP A 257 -3.48 -27.63 -11.85
C ASP A 257 -2.88 -26.24 -11.48
N THR A 258 -1.56 -26.09 -11.53
CA THR A 258 -0.86 -24.78 -11.37
C THR A 258 -0.07 -24.32 -12.60
N LYS A 259 -0.48 -24.68 -13.83
CA LYS A 259 0.14 -24.08 -15.03
C LYS A 259 -0.26 -22.61 -15.27
N ASN A 260 -1.35 -22.15 -14.65
CA ASN A 260 -1.91 -20.82 -14.96
C ASN A 260 -1.79 -19.80 -13.81
N SER A 261 -1.41 -20.20 -12.60
CA SER A 261 -1.21 -19.27 -11.48
C SER A 261 -0.01 -18.33 -11.68
N HIS A 262 0.98 -18.75 -12.48
CA HIS A 262 2.11 -17.91 -12.90
C HIS A 262 1.72 -16.78 -13.86
N GLU A 263 0.51 -16.82 -14.46
CA GLU A 263 0.03 -15.75 -15.34
C GLU A 263 -0.70 -14.64 -14.57
N ALA A 264 -1.34 -14.98 -13.45
CA ALA A 264 -2.08 -14.04 -12.59
C ALA A 264 -1.22 -13.24 -11.62
N LEU A 265 -0.09 -13.79 -11.17
CA LEU A 265 0.79 -13.16 -10.18
C LEU A 265 2.21 -13.01 -10.72
N ASP A 266 2.63 -11.76 -10.92
CA ASP A 266 3.98 -11.41 -11.33
C ASP A 266 4.81 -10.94 -10.11
N ILE A 267 5.88 -11.69 -9.80
CA ILE A 267 6.85 -11.40 -8.72
C ILE A 267 8.25 -11.14 -9.33
N SER A 268 8.37 -11.06 -10.67
CA SER A 268 9.67 -10.95 -11.36
C SER A 268 10.51 -9.74 -10.93
N SER A 269 9.85 -8.63 -10.58
CA SER A 269 10.49 -7.39 -10.13
C SER A 269 10.32 -7.15 -8.63
N PHE A 270 10.00 -8.18 -7.85
CA PHE A 270 9.86 -8.06 -6.42
C PHE A 270 11.22 -7.92 -5.76
N TRP A 271 11.35 -6.99 -4.81
CA TRP A 271 12.49 -6.96 -3.89
C TRP A 271 12.01 -7.02 -2.44
N GLU A 272 12.78 -7.75 -1.64
CA GLU A 272 12.46 -8.00 -0.25
C GLU A 272 12.62 -6.75 0.62
N SER A 273 11.85 -6.69 1.70
CA SER A 273 11.99 -5.67 2.74
C SER A 273 13.19 -5.99 3.63
N SER A 274 13.72 -4.97 4.30
CA SER A 274 14.78 -5.12 5.30
C SER A 274 14.30 -5.86 6.56
N GLU A 275 13.00 -5.81 6.84
CA GLU A 275 12.41 -6.38 8.05
C GLU A 275 11.59 -7.64 7.79
N TRP A 276 10.95 -7.73 6.63
CA TRP A 276 10.00 -8.80 6.32
C TRP A 276 10.43 -9.59 5.09
N MET A 277 10.41 -10.92 5.23
CA MET A 277 10.62 -11.89 4.17
C MET A 277 9.27 -12.40 3.68
N LEU A 278 9.09 -12.45 2.36
CA LEU A 278 7.92 -13.06 1.74
C LEU A 278 8.17 -14.56 1.58
N LEU A 279 7.41 -15.39 2.31
CA LEU A 279 7.52 -16.85 2.23
C LEU A 279 6.75 -17.41 1.02
N GLY A 280 5.61 -16.80 0.70
CA GLY A 280 4.74 -17.27 -0.37
C GLY A 280 3.49 -16.42 -0.53
N VAL A 281 2.78 -16.67 -1.63
CA VAL A 281 1.54 -15.97 -1.99
C VAL A 281 0.51 -16.99 -2.47
N GLU A 282 -0.73 -16.86 -1.99
CA GLU A 282 -1.86 -17.67 -2.43
C GLU A 282 -2.90 -16.78 -3.11
N LEU A 283 -3.44 -17.26 -4.23
CA LEU A 283 -4.55 -16.63 -4.95
C LEU A 283 -5.82 -17.42 -4.64
N LEU A 284 -6.74 -16.79 -3.93
CA LEU A 284 -7.96 -17.43 -3.46
C LEU A 284 -9.19 -16.70 -3.99
N HIS A 285 -10.25 -17.45 -4.24
CA HIS A 285 -11.56 -16.89 -4.53
C HIS A 285 -12.44 -17.06 -3.29
N SER A 286 -13.01 -15.96 -2.80
CA SER A 286 -13.89 -15.97 -1.62
C SER A 286 -15.28 -15.53 -2.05
N SER A 287 -16.32 -16.24 -1.59
CA SER A 287 -17.70 -15.82 -1.77
C SER A 287 -18.30 -15.50 -0.40
N ARG A 288 -18.72 -14.25 -0.21
CA ARG A 288 -19.37 -13.78 1.03
C ARG A 288 -20.85 -13.61 0.81
N SER A 289 -21.69 -14.07 1.76
CA SER A 289 -23.12 -13.76 1.70
C SER A 289 -23.38 -12.39 2.33
N THR A 290 -23.97 -11.48 1.57
CA THR A 290 -24.32 -10.11 2.00
C THR A 290 -25.66 -10.04 2.74
N THR A 291 -26.34 -11.18 2.95
CA THR A 291 -27.67 -11.25 3.60
C THR A 291 -27.65 -11.72 5.04
N GLN A 292 -26.52 -12.17 5.56
CA GLN A 292 -26.38 -12.52 6.98
C GLN A 292 -26.08 -11.27 7.80
N LEU A 293 -27.14 -10.54 8.17
CA LEU A 293 -27.04 -9.53 9.22
C LEU A 293 -26.91 -10.25 10.56
N ILE A 294 -25.72 -10.20 11.15
CA ILE A 294 -25.50 -10.62 12.53
C ILE A 294 -25.92 -9.44 13.41
N ALA A 295 -27.11 -9.53 13.99
CA ALA A 295 -27.58 -8.53 14.94
C ALA A 295 -27.21 -8.98 16.35
N TRP A 296 -26.65 -8.05 17.13
CA TRP A 296 -26.44 -8.27 18.56
C TRP A 296 -27.78 -8.02 19.28
N LYS A 297 -28.35 -9.06 19.88
CA LYS A 297 -29.51 -8.88 20.77
C LYS A 297 -29.00 -8.52 22.16
N MET A 298 -29.19 -7.27 22.56
CA MET A 298 -28.87 -6.81 23.91
C MET A 298 -29.98 -7.28 24.87
N GLY A 299 -29.70 -8.33 25.65
CA GLY A 299 -30.55 -8.74 26.78
C GLY A 299 -30.10 -8.03 28.07
N PHE A 300 -31.04 -7.57 28.89
CA PHE A 300 -30.71 -7.05 30.22
C PHE A 300 -30.02 -8.14 31.06
N GLY A 301 -28.73 -7.95 31.35
CA GLY A 301 -27.93 -8.85 32.20
C GLY A 301 -27.32 -10.07 31.52
N GLN A 302 -27.40 -10.21 30.19
CA GLN A 302 -26.81 -11.34 29.45
C GLN A 302 -25.70 -10.89 28.49
N ARG A 303 -24.73 -11.78 28.20
CA ARG A 303 -23.71 -11.54 27.17
C ARG A 303 -24.42 -11.36 25.81
N PRO A 304 -23.96 -10.45 24.96
CA PRO A 304 -24.59 -10.20 23.68
C PRO A 304 -24.50 -11.45 22.82
N GLU A 305 -25.65 -11.98 22.41
CA GLU A 305 -25.76 -13.19 21.58
C GLU A 305 -25.96 -12.78 20.12
N ASN A 306 -25.22 -13.45 19.23
CA ASN A 306 -25.32 -13.24 17.79
C ASN A 306 -26.63 -13.86 17.28
N VAL A 307 -27.61 -13.02 16.94
CA VAL A 307 -28.85 -13.49 16.33
C VAL A 307 -28.75 -13.30 14.82
N VAL A 308 -28.64 -14.40 14.08
CA VAL A 308 -28.78 -14.41 12.62
C VAL A 308 -30.26 -14.20 12.30
N GLN A 309 -30.61 -13.06 11.69
CA GLN A 309 -32.01 -12.80 11.36
C GLN A 309 -32.52 -13.74 10.25
N PRO A 310 -33.75 -14.29 10.35
CA PRO A 310 -34.32 -15.15 9.33
C PRO A 310 -34.70 -14.36 8.07
N LYS A 311 -34.36 -14.96 6.92
CA LYS A 311 -34.40 -14.45 5.54
C LYS A 311 -35.75 -13.81 5.12
N SER A 312 -35.69 -12.65 4.48
CA SER A 312 -36.75 -12.15 3.59
C SER A 312 -36.26 -11.54 2.27
N PHE A 313 -34.99 -11.73 1.91
CA PHE A 313 -34.42 -11.20 0.67
C PHE A 313 -33.49 -12.24 0.05
N ASN A 314 -33.57 -12.42 -1.27
CA ASN A 314 -32.75 -13.37 -2.03
C ASN A 314 -31.29 -13.27 -1.58
N GLN A 315 -30.64 -14.42 -1.31
CA GLN A 315 -29.26 -14.44 -0.81
C GLN A 315 -28.34 -13.83 -1.87
N THR A 316 -27.97 -12.58 -1.66
CA THR A 316 -26.95 -11.91 -2.44
C THR A 316 -25.59 -12.42 -1.96
N THR A 317 -24.77 -12.88 -2.89
CA THR A 317 -23.39 -13.29 -2.63
C THR A 317 -22.48 -12.30 -3.34
N GLN A 318 -21.41 -11.85 -2.69
CA GLN A 318 -20.37 -11.04 -3.29
C GLN A 318 -19.15 -11.95 -3.51
N SER A 319 -18.56 -11.87 -4.70
CA SER A 319 -17.39 -12.66 -5.07
C SER A 319 -16.14 -11.78 -5.01
N ASP A 320 -15.22 -12.14 -4.13
CA ASP A 320 -14.01 -11.39 -3.85
C ASP A 320 -12.78 -12.20 -4.28
N LEU A 321 -11.81 -11.49 -4.85
CA LEU A 321 -10.46 -11.98 -5.03
C LEU A 321 -9.65 -11.73 -3.76
N VAL A 322 -9.01 -12.78 -3.26
CA VAL A 322 -8.19 -12.71 -2.05
C VAL A 322 -6.76 -13.08 -2.42
N LEU A 323 -5.86 -12.11 -2.23
CA LEU A 323 -4.42 -12.30 -2.36
C LEU A 323 -3.84 -12.45 -0.95
N ARG A 324 -3.45 -13.66 -0.59
CA ARG A 324 -2.92 -13.98 0.73
C ARG A 324 -1.40 -14.00 0.70
N LEU A 325 -0.78 -13.22 1.58
CA LEU A 325 0.66 -13.06 1.72
C LEU A 325 1.12 -13.73 3.01
N HIS A 326 2.06 -14.66 2.88
CA HIS A 326 2.73 -15.30 4.02
C HIS A 326 4.06 -14.60 4.29
N LEU A 327 4.18 -13.99 5.46
CA LEU A 327 5.29 -13.11 5.82
C LEU A 327 6.06 -13.69 7.02
N LYS A 328 7.38 -13.51 7.03
CA LYS A 328 8.25 -13.88 8.15
C LYS A 328 9.16 -12.73 8.55
N ARG A 329 9.27 -12.48 9.85
CA ARG A 329 10.14 -11.42 10.37
C ARG A 329 11.62 -11.80 10.33
N ARG A 330 12.47 -10.85 9.94
CA ARG A 330 13.93 -10.92 10.06
C ARG A 330 14.35 -10.56 11.50
N SER A 331 14.42 -11.58 12.37
CA SER A 331 14.65 -11.42 13.81
C SER A 331 16.06 -10.95 14.24
N PHE A 332 17.03 -10.95 13.32
CA PHE A 332 18.45 -10.69 13.62
C PHE A 332 18.69 -9.35 14.33
N PHE A 333 17.98 -8.30 13.91
CA PHE A 333 18.08 -6.97 14.53
C PHE A 333 17.66 -6.98 16.01
N TYR A 334 16.57 -7.68 16.32
CA TYR A 334 16.05 -7.80 17.69
C TYR A 334 16.93 -8.70 18.55
N LEU A 335 17.53 -9.75 17.97
CA LEU A 335 18.47 -10.59 18.70
C LEU A 335 19.70 -9.79 19.16
N TRP A 336 20.29 -8.99 18.25
CA TRP A 336 21.46 -8.18 18.58
C TRP A 336 21.17 -7.02 19.53
N ASN A 337 20.05 -6.32 19.36
CA ASN A 337 19.76 -5.11 20.12
C ASN A 337 18.88 -5.32 21.36
N ILE A 338 18.15 -6.43 21.44
CA ILE A 338 17.28 -6.73 22.60
C ILE A 338 17.85 -7.87 23.44
N VAL A 339 18.14 -9.01 22.82
CA VAL A 339 18.52 -10.21 23.59
C VAL A 339 19.92 -10.09 24.18
N ILE A 340 20.92 -9.61 23.42
CA ILE A 340 22.30 -9.52 23.91
C ILE A 340 22.44 -8.54 25.10
N PRO A 341 21.91 -7.31 25.06
CA PRO A 341 21.97 -6.43 26.23
C PRO A 341 21.24 -7.02 27.45
N CYS A 342 20.14 -7.76 27.25
CA CYS A 342 19.45 -8.46 28.33
C CYS A 342 20.36 -9.52 28.99
N VAL A 343 21.04 -10.34 28.17
CA VAL A 343 22.01 -11.33 28.66
C VAL A 343 23.20 -10.67 29.36
N MET A 344 23.69 -9.53 28.87
CA MET A 344 24.75 -8.78 29.56
C MET A 344 24.28 -8.22 30.91
N LEU A 345 23.05 -7.71 30.98
CA LEU A 345 22.46 -7.23 32.23
C LEU A 345 22.24 -8.37 33.23
N THR A 346 21.79 -9.55 32.80
CA THR A 346 21.65 -10.71 33.70
C THR A 346 23.00 -11.18 34.22
N LEU A 347 24.04 -11.22 33.39
CA LEU A 347 25.41 -11.49 33.83
C LEU A 347 25.86 -10.47 34.88
N LEU A 348 25.59 -9.17 34.68
CA LEU A 348 25.90 -8.14 35.66
C LEU A 348 25.15 -8.34 36.97
N THR A 349 23.89 -8.79 36.96
CA THR A 349 23.18 -9.11 38.22
C THR A 349 23.84 -10.24 39.01
N ILE A 350 24.44 -11.24 38.34
CA ILE A 350 25.19 -12.31 39.00
C ILE A 350 26.49 -11.75 39.61
N THR A 351 27.16 -10.82 38.94
CA THR A 351 28.39 -10.19 39.47
C THR A 351 28.13 -9.38 40.76
N VAL A 352 26.94 -8.76 40.91
CA VAL A 352 26.52 -8.08 42.16
C VAL A 352 26.51 -9.04 43.36
N PHE A 353 26.21 -10.32 43.15
CA PHE A 353 26.28 -11.31 44.23
C PHE A 353 27.72 -11.68 44.58
N CYS A 354 28.60 -11.74 43.58
CA CYS A 354 30.00 -12.10 43.73
C CYS A 354 30.83 -11.00 44.39
N THR A 355 30.39 -9.74 44.34
CA THR A 355 31.13 -8.64 44.98
C THR A 355 31.08 -8.74 46.51
N PRO A 356 32.24 -8.74 47.18
CA PRO A 356 32.32 -8.81 48.63
C PRO A 356 31.77 -7.54 49.27
N VAL A 357 31.07 -7.69 50.38
CA VAL A 357 30.35 -6.60 51.08
C VAL A 357 31.32 -5.55 51.65
N GLN A 358 32.59 -5.91 51.84
CA GLN A 358 33.62 -5.05 52.41
C GLN A 358 33.98 -3.84 51.54
N SER A 359 33.71 -3.89 50.23
CA SER A 359 34.07 -2.83 49.29
C SER A 359 33.17 -1.59 49.35
N GLY A 360 32.01 -1.64 50.02
CA GLY A 360 31.01 -0.55 50.02
C GLY A 360 30.25 -0.35 48.69
N GLU A 361 30.87 -0.68 47.55
CA GLU A 361 30.35 -0.49 46.19
C GLU A 361 29.19 -1.42 45.79
N LYS A 362 28.87 -2.42 46.61
CA LYS A 362 27.84 -3.42 46.31
C LYS A 362 26.45 -2.81 46.09
N ILE A 363 26.09 -1.81 46.90
CA ILE A 363 24.79 -1.13 46.83
C ILE A 363 24.73 -0.25 45.57
N THR A 364 25.78 0.51 45.31
CA THR A 364 25.90 1.38 44.12
C THR A 364 25.81 0.57 42.83
N LEU A 365 26.55 -0.55 42.73
CA LEU A 365 26.49 -1.46 41.59
C LEU A 365 25.07 -2.03 41.40
N GLY A 366 24.42 -2.47 42.49
CA GLY A 366 23.06 -3.00 42.44
C GLY A 366 22.00 -1.98 41.99
N LEU A 367 22.11 -0.73 42.44
CA LEU A 367 21.22 0.36 42.01
C LEU A 367 21.44 0.73 40.54
N SER A 368 22.68 0.81 40.08
CA SER A 368 23.00 1.12 38.68
C SER A 368 22.48 0.05 37.72
N VAL A 369 22.63 -1.24 38.06
CA VAL A 369 22.06 -2.35 37.26
C VAL A 369 20.54 -2.29 37.24
N PHE A 370 19.90 -1.94 38.36
CA PHE A 370 18.44 -1.79 38.43
C PHE A 370 17.92 -0.64 37.56
N LEU A 371 18.62 0.51 37.55
CA LEU A 371 18.29 1.65 36.70
C LEU A 371 18.49 1.30 35.22
N ALA A 372 19.61 0.68 34.87
CA ALA A 372 19.89 0.24 33.50
C ALA A 372 18.82 -0.73 32.98
N PHE A 373 18.41 -1.70 33.81
CA PHE A 373 17.33 -2.62 33.47
C PHE A 373 15.99 -1.89 33.29
N SER A 374 15.67 -0.93 34.17
CA SER A 374 14.41 -0.17 34.07
C SER A 374 14.36 0.69 32.81
N MET A 375 15.47 1.32 32.42
CA MET A 375 15.60 2.04 31.15
C MET A 375 15.42 1.10 29.95
N PHE A 376 16.01 -0.09 30.00
CA PHE A 376 15.89 -1.08 28.94
C PHE A 376 14.47 -1.64 28.80
N MET A 377 13.74 -1.81 29.90
CA MET A 377 12.33 -2.19 29.89
C MET A 377 11.45 -1.15 29.19
N VAL A 378 11.72 0.15 29.43
CA VAL A 378 11.03 1.23 28.72
C VAL A 378 11.33 1.16 27.23
N LEU A 379 12.59 0.95 26.85
CA LEU A 379 12.99 0.79 25.44
C LEU A 379 12.25 -0.38 24.77
N ILE A 380 12.12 -1.53 25.45
CA ILE A 380 11.37 -2.68 24.92
C ILE A 380 9.88 -2.34 24.78
N ALA A 381 9.29 -1.67 25.77
CA ALA A 381 7.88 -1.29 25.73
C ALA A 381 7.55 -0.33 24.57
N GLU A 382 8.51 0.49 24.13
CA GLU A 382 8.36 1.33 22.94
C GLU A 382 8.49 0.57 21.62
N LYS A 383 9.24 -0.54 21.59
CA LYS A 383 9.48 -1.34 20.39
C LYS A 383 8.45 -2.44 20.16
N VAL A 384 7.80 -2.90 21.23
CA VAL A 384 6.75 -3.92 21.15
C VAL A 384 5.42 -3.22 20.89
N PRO A 385 4.63 -3.65 19.88
CA PRO A 385 3.34 -3.05 19.60
C PRO A 385 2.39 -3.24 20.79
N PRO A 386 1.61 -2.19 21.18
CA PRO A 386 0.62 -2.29 22.23
C PRO A 386 -0.59 -3.07 21.72
N THR A 387 -0.55 -4.40 21.81
CA THR A 387 -1.71 -5.25 21.51
C THR A 387 -2.16 -5.99 22.77
N SER A 388 -3.48 -6.18 22.90
CA SER A 388 -4.10 -6.92 24.01
C SER A 388 -4.37 -8.39 23.68
N THR A 389 -4.07 -8.82 22.44
CA THR A 389 -4.36 -10.17 21.95
C THR A 389 -3.39 -11.22 22.50
N GLY A 390 -2.16 -10.83 22.83
CA GLY A 390 -1.17 -11.71 23.44
C GLY A 390 0.04 -10.95 23.96
N ILE A 391 0.68 -11.47 25.01
CA ILE A 391 1.94 -10.93 25.54
C ILE A 391 3.09 -11.66 24.84
N PRO A 392 4.02 -10.95 24.17
CA PRO A 392 5.18 -11.58 23.55
C PRO A 392 6.04 -12.37 24.53
N LEU A 393 6.56 -13.52 24.09
CA LEU A 393 7.42 -14.36 24.92
C LEU A 393 8.67 -13.63 25.43
N ILE A 394 9.25 -12.73 24.61
CA ILE A 394 10.41 -11.93 25.03
C ILE A 394 10.07 -11.03 26.22
N VAL A 395 8.88 -10.41 26.23
CA VAL A 395 8.43 -9.55 27.34
C VAL A 395 8.20 -10.38 28.60
N VAL A 396 7.63 -11.58 28.48
CA VAL A 396 7.48 -12.51 29.61
C VAL A 396 8.83 -12.92 30.20
N GLY A 397 9.83 -13.19 29.35
CA GLY A 397 11.19 -13.52 29.78
C GLY A 397 11.83 -12.37 30.58
N VAL A 398 11.85 -11.17 29.99
CA VAL A 398 12.48 -10.01 30.61
C VAL A 398 11.74 -9.57 31.88
N THR A 399 10.41 -9.62 31.92
CA THR A 399 9.63 -9.29 33.13
C THR A 399 9.86 -10.28 34.27
N LYS A 400 10.02 -11.58 33.98
CA LYS A 400 10.42 -12.58 34.98
C LYS A 400 11.81 -12.24 35.55
N GLU A 401 12.78 -11.94 34.69
CA GLU A 401 14.12 -11.54 35.13
C GLU A 401 14.09 -10.27 35.99
N TYR A 402 13.30 -9.26 35.60
CA TYR A 402 13.12 -8.04 36.37
C TYR A 402 12.60 -8.30 37.79
N SER A 403 11.57 -9.14 37.89
CA SER A 403 10.96 -9.50 39.17
C SER A 403 11.93 -10.26 40.06
N GLY A 404 12.69 -11.20 39.49
CA GLY A 404 13.77 -11.91 40.19
C GLY A 404 14.88 -10.97 40.65
N GLY A 405 15.30 -10.03 39.81
CA GLY A 405 16.30 -9.01 40.12
C GLY A 405 15.88 -8.11 41.29
N LYS A 406 14.61 -7.66 41.32
CA LYS A 406 14.06 -6.87 42.45
C LYS A 406 14.10 -7.65 43.77
N SER A 407 13.59 -8.87 43.78
CA SER A 407 13.59 -9.72 44.98
C SER A 407 15.00 -9.97 45.49
N ASN A 408 15.95 -10.21 44.57
CA ASN A 408 17.36 -10.42 44.86
C ASN A 408 18.03 -9.18 45.47
N SER A 409 17.84 -7.99 44.88
CA SER A 409 18.41 -6.74 45.40
C SER A 409 17.84 -6.39 46.78
N VAL A 410 16.54 -6.56 47.00
CA VAL A 410 15.91 -6.35 48.31
C VAL A 410 16.44 -7.34 49.35
N PHE A 411 16.62 -8.60 48.97
CA PHE A 411 17.19 -9.63 49.84
C PHE A 411 18.64 -9.30 50.22
N VAL A 412 19.45 -8.86 49.26
CA VAL A 412 20.84 -8.45 49.50
C VAL A 412 20.90 -7.24 50.43
N ILE A 413 20.12 -6.18 50.18
CA ILE A 413 20.07 -4.98 51.04
C ILE A 413 19.64 -5.35 52.46
N ARG A 414 18.65 -6.24 52.60
CA ARG A 414 18.19 -6.71 53.91
C ARG A 414 19.28 -7.49 54.63
N ARG A 415 20.04 -8.34 53.93
CA ARG A 415 21.12 -9.14 54.52
C ARG A 415 22.35 -8.30 54.88
N THR A 416 22.70 -7.30 54.07
CA THR A 416 23.80 -6.36 54.37
C THR A 416 23.43 -5.39 55.49
N SER A 417 22.18 -4.92 55.53
CA SER A 417 21.63 -4.15 56.66
C SER A 417 21.68 -4.96 57.96
N PHE A 418 21.27 -6.24 57.94
CA PHE A 418 21.37 -7.15 59.10
C PHE A 418 22.80 -7.50 59.51
N SER A 419 23.76 -7.42 58.58
CA SER A 419 25.18 -7.62 58.89
C SER A 419 25.81 -6.38 59.53
N ASN A 420 25.27 -5.18 59.27
CA ASN A 420 25.74 -3.91 59.84
C ASN A 420 24.98 -3.52 61.12
N SER A 421 23.73 -3.98 61.33
CA SER A 421 23.10 -3.93 62.64
C SER A 421 23.77 -4.95 63.56
N ARG A 422 24.12 -4.54 64.78
CA ARG A 422 24.59 -5.44 65.84
C ARG A 422 23.41 -6.27 66.37
N ASP A 423 22.74 -7.03 65.50
CA ASP A 423 21.62 -7.86 65.92
C ASP A 423 22.13 -9.14 66.59
N PRO A 424 21.70 -9.45 67.83
CA PRO A 424 22.19 -10.60 68.61
C PRO A 424 21.87 -11.97 68.00
N VAL A 425 21.05 -12.00 66.94
CA VAL A 425 20.63 -13.22 66.22
C VAL A 425 21.79 -13.83 65.40
N LEU A 426 22.72 -13.02 64.87
CA LEU A 426 23.87 -13.53 64.11
C LEU A 426 24.88 -14.27 65.01
N GLY A 427 24.98 -13.88 66.28
CA GLY A 427 25.77 -14.57 67.30
C GLY A 427 25.26 -15.99 67.56
N HIS A 428 23.95 -16.19 67.58
CA HIS A 428 23.34 -17.51 67.78
C HIS A 428 23.53 -18.46 66.59
N ILE A 429 23.53 -17.95 65.35
CA ILE A 429 23.73 -18.77 64.15
C ILE A 429 25.19 -19.18 64.00
N ASN A 430 26.14 -18.26 64.21
CA ASN A 430 27.58 -18.60 64.19
C ASN A 430 27.98 -19.50 65.37
N ALA A 431 27.36 -19.35 66.54
CA ALA A 431 27.58 -20.25 67.68
C ALA A 431 27.06 -21.68 67.42
N ARG A 432 25.95 -21.83 66.67
CA ARG A 432 25.42 -23.16 66.29
C ARG A 432 26.30 -23.86 65.24
N ILE A 433 26.83 -23.13 64.27
CA ILE A 433 27.72 -23.71 63.26
C ILE A 433 29.10 -24.06 63.87
N GLY A 434 29.60 -23.23 64.79
CA GLY A 434 30.82 -23.50 65.55
C GLY A 434 30.70 -24.70 66.51
N SER A 435 29.53 -24.93 67.14
CA SER A 435 29.34 -26.08 68.03
C SER A 435 29.20 -27.41 67.28
N VAL A 436 28.63 -27.41 66.08
CA VAL A 436 28.56 -28.60 65.20
C VAL A 436 29.96 -29.02 64.73
N HIS A 437 30.85 -28.08 64.45
CA HIS A 437 32.25 -28.39 64.08
C HIS A 437 33.09 -28.86 65.28
N ARG A 438 32.77 -28.43 66.51
CA ARG A 438 33.46 -28.87 67.73
C ARG A 438 33.01 -30.26 68.20
N ASN A 439 31.75 -30.63 67.96
CA ASN A 439 31.23 -31.96 68.32
C ASN A 439 31.66 -33.08 67.36
N ARG A 440 32.07 -32.77 66.12
CA ARG A 440 32.58 -33.79 65.18
C ARG A 440 34.02 -34.25 65.50
N LYS A 441 34.78 -33.51 66.31
CA LYS A 441 36.16 -33.88 66.73
C LYS A 441 36.26 -34.66 68.06
N ARG A 442 35.15 -34.94 68.75
CA ARG A 442 35.15 -35.66 70.05
C ARG A 442 34.60 -37.10 70.00
N GLY A 443 34.30 -37.63 68.82
CA GLY A 443 33.65 -38.94 68.63
C GLY A 443 34.53 -40.06 68.07
N VAL A 444 35.83 -40.11 68.41
CA VAL A 444 36.67 -41.30 68.14
C VAL A 444 37.20 -41.80 69.48
N ARG A 445 36.46 -42.75 70.07
CA ARG A 445 36.96 -43.59 71.16
C ARG A 445 36.84 -45.04 70.68
N PHE A 446 38.00 -45.62 70.39
CA PHE A 446 38.21 -47.00 69.99
C PHE A 446 37.64 -47.96 71.03
N TYR A 447 36.94 -49.00 70.58
CA TYR A 447 36.78 -50.26 71.32
C TYR A 447 37.56 -51.33 70.54
N ASN A 448 38.65 -51.83 71.12
CA ASN A 448 39.33 -53.04 70.67
C ASN A 448 38.73 -54.24 71.42
N VAL A 449 38.48 -55.32 70.68
CA VAL A 449 38.50 -56.70 71.17
C VAL A 449 39.93 -57.21 71.08
#